data_AF-A0A7Y8SSR4-F1
#
_entry.id   AF-A0A7Y8SSR4-F1
#
_cell.length_a   1.000
_cell.length_b   1.000
_cell.length_c   1.000
_cell.angle_alpha   90.00
_cell.angle_beta   90.00
_cell.angle_gamma   90.00
#
_symmetry.space_group_name_H-M   'P 1'
#
loop_
_entity.id
_entity.type
_entity.pdbx_description
1 polymer ?
#
loop_
_entity_poly.entity_id
_entity_poly.type
_entity_poly.pdbx_seq_one_letter_code
_entity_poly.pdbx_strand_id
1 'polypeptide(L)'
;MIRFRPLPVMTALAIAALAVLSILGRWQWERYVEKRALADAPLAEMTIESYRPIEEGLQLVYGFAEGEAGWRVFAPVRYGETNVFVDADFIPGPNPPDWRTLRFPASLRIDAPISGVSIRPEPPSSIAPPPDPVDRIWYAIDLPAMARAAGMDGAADYYVAIDYIGEDGRPIENRFARAGGADPLPPERHMGYAITWWGLGVMLLGVYFAYHISAGRLTVGPNRNAETG
;
A
#
# COMPACT_ATOMS: atom_id res chain seq x y z
N MET A 1 3.50 -3.59 52.08
CA MET A 1 4.44 -4.61 51.54
C MET A 1 3.80 -5.29 50.34
N ILE A 2 4.52 -5.40 49.21
CA ILE A 2 4.05 -6.14 48.03
C ILE A 2 4.56 -7.58 48.14
N ARG A 3 3.67 -8.57 48.13
CA ARG A 3 4.05 -9.98 48.08
C ARG A 3 3.53 -10.57 46.77
N PHE A 4 4.45 -11.07 45.95
CA PHE A 4 4.13 -11.67 44.66
C PHE A 4 4.73 -13.07 44.53
N ARG A 5 3.88 -14.07 44.28
CA ARG A 5 4.23 -15.49 44.09
C ARG A 5 3.65 -15.99 42.77
N PRO A 6 4.21 -15.57 41.63
CA PRO A 6 3.68 -15.93 40.32
C PRO A 6 3.71 -17.44 40.04
N LEU A 7 2.82 -17.89 39.16
CA LEU A 7 2.89 -19.24 38.60
C LEU A 7 3.92 -19.27 37.45
N PRO A 8 5.06 -19.98 37.58
CA PRO A 8 6.20 -19.82 36.68
C PRO A 8 5.88 -20.15 35.20
N VAL A 9 5.10 -21.20 34.95
CA VAL A 9 4.68 -21.58 33.59
C VAL A 9 3.76 -20.51 32.99
N MET A 10 2.77 -20.05 33.75
CA MET A 10 1.85 -18.99 33.31
C MET A 10 2.60 -17.67 33.05
N THR A 11 3.59 -17.33 33.88
CA THR A 11 4.45 -16.17 33.69
C THR A 11 5.28 -16.28 32.41
N ALA A 12 5.89 -17.44 32.16
CA ALA A 12 6.67 -17.66 30.95
C ALA A 12 5.79 -17.52 29.69
N LEU A 13 4.59 -18.11 29.69
CA LEU A 13 3.63 -17.99 28.59
C LEU A 13 3.14 -16.54 28.41
N ALA A 14 2.84 -15.84 29.51
CA ALA A 14 2.41 -14.44 29.46
C ALA A 14 3.51 -13.52 28.91
N ILE A 15 4.77 -13.74 29.31
CA ILE A 15 5.93 -12.99 28.78
C ILE A 15 6.10 -13.27 27.28
N ALA A 16 6.05 -14.55 26.87
CA ALA A 16 6.18 -14.92 25.46
C ALA A 16 5.05 -14.30 24.61
N ALA A 17 3.80 -14.40 25.08
CA ALA A 17 2.66 -13.78 24.40
C ALA A 17 2.79 -12.26 24.34
N LEU A 18 3.17 -11.60 25.44
CA LEU A 18 3.38 -10.16 25.47
C LEU A 18 4.49 -9.73 24.48
N ALA A 19 5.59 -10.48 24.41
CA ALA A 19 6.66 -10.22 23.47
C ALA A 19 6.16 -10.29 22.01
N VAL A 20 5.39 -11.33 21.66
CA VAL A 20 4.79 -11.46 20.33
C VAL A 20 3.86 -10.30 20.01
N LEU A 21 2.95 -9.94 20.93
CA LEU A 21 2.00 -8.83 20.76
C LEU A 21 2.73 -7.49 20.60
N SER A 22 3.79 -7.26 21.37
CA SER A 22 4.62 -6.05 21.25
C SER A 22 5.39 -5.99 19.92
N ILE A 23 5.96 -7.11 19.47
CA ILE A 23 6.67 -7.20 18.18
C ILE A 23 5.69 -6.92 17.03
N LEU A 24 4.52 -7.56 17.03
CA LEU A 24 3.50 -7.34 16.00
C LEU A 24 2.98 -5.90 16.00
N GLY A 25 2.71 -5.34 17.18
CA GLY A 25 2.28 -3.95 17.29
C GLY A 25 3.32 -2.95 16.81
N ARG A 26 4.60 -3.18 17.14
CA ARG A 26 5.71 -2.37 16.64
C ARG A 26 5.86 -2.47 15.13
N TRP A 27 5.82 -3.68 14.57
CA TRP A 27 5.91 -3.89 13.13
C TRP A 27 4.80 -3.14 12.37
N GLN A 28 3.56 -3.19 12.88
CA GLN A 28 2.45 -2.44 12.30
C GLN A 28 2.65 -0.91 12.41
N TRP A 29 3.20 -0.42 13.52
CA TRP A 29 3.51 1.00 13.68
C TRP A 29 4.60 1.49 12.72
N GLU A 30 5.67 0.71 12.56
CA GLU A 30 6.75 1.02 11.61
C GLU A 30 6.19 1.10 10.18
N ARG A 31 5.32 0.17 9.78
CA ARG A 31 4.59 0.22 8.49
C ARG A 31 3.70 1.46 8.36
N TYR A 32 3.00 1.84 9.42
CA TYR A 32 2.22 3.09 9.44
C TYR A 32 3.11 4.31 9.16
N VAL A 33 4.22 4.44 9.88
CA VAL A 33 5.14 5.59 9.74
C VAL A 33 5.74 5.64 8.35
N GLU A 34 6.21 4.52 7.82
CA GLU A 34 6.78 4.43 6.47
C GLU A 34 5.77 4.87 5.40
N LYS A 35 4.54 4.33 5.47
CA LYS A 35 3.49 4.70 4.52
C LYS A 35 3.03 6.14 4.65
N ARG A 36 2.97 6.66 5.87
CA ARG A 36 2.63 8.06 6.08
C ARG A 36 3.72 8.99 5.53
N ALA A 37 4.98 8.64 5.74
CA ALA A 37 6.11 9.38 5.19
C ALA A 37 6.12 9.34 3.65
N LEU A 38 5.77 8.21 3.03
CA LEU A 38 5.61 8.10 1.58
C LEU A 38 4.45 8.96 1.07
N ALA A 39 3.32 8.98 1.79
CA ALA A 39 2.17 9.82 1.42
C ALA A 39 2.50 11.33 1.48
N ASP A 40 3.35 11.74 2.42
CA ASP A 40 3.77 13.13 2.61
C ASP A 40 5.05 13.49 1.80
N ALA A 41 5.67 12.52 1.11
CA ALA A 41 6.89 12.75 0.35
C ALA A 41 6.60 13.56 -0.93
N PRO A 42 7.50 14.51 -1.30
CA PRO A 42 7.36 15.22 -2.56
C PRO A 42 7.40 14.22 -3.71
N LEU A 43 6.37 14.28 -4.55
CA LEU A 43 6.24 13.43 -5.72
C LEU A 43 7.33 13.81 -6.73
N ALA A 44 8.03 12.81 -7.25
CA ALA A 44 9.08 13.03 -8.25
C ALA A 44 8.42 13.45 -9.57
N GLU A 45 8.23 14.74 -9.77
CA GLU A 45 7.69 15.26 -11.02
C GLU A 45 8.67 15.03 -12.18
N MET A 46 8.12 14.61 -13.31
CA MET A 46 8.86 14.37 -14.53
C MET A 46 8.10 14.98 -15.70
N THR A 47 8.85 15.59 -16.63
CA THR A 47 8.32 16.03 -17.91
C THR A 47 9.02 15.30 -19.05
N ILE A 48 8.24 14.72 -19.95
CA ILE A 48 8.68 14.13 -21.22
C ILE A 48 8.34 15.12 -22.32
N GLU A 49 9.33 15.86 -22.81
CA GLU A 49 9.12 16.94 -23.79
C GLU A 49 8.73 16.43 -25.18
N SER A 50 9.30 15.30 -25.60
CA SER A 50 9.07 14.72 -26.93
C SER A 50 9.02 13.21 -26.83
N TYR A 51 7.99 12.62 -27.43
CA TYR A 51 7.78 11.18 -27.42
C TYR A 51 7.05 10.73 -28.68
N ARG A 52 6.99 9.41 -28.88
CA ARG A 52 6.12 8.80 -29.90
C ARG A 52 5.13 7.84 -29.22
N PRO A 53 3.82 7.98 -29.45
CA PRO A 53 2.84 7.01 -28.98
C PRO A 53 3.11 5.60 -29.49
N ILE A 54 2.89 4.59 -28.65
CA ILE A 54 2.85 3.18 -29.05
C ILE A 54 1.40 2.73 -28.90
N GLU A 55 0.58 3.05 -29.91
CA GLU A 55 -0.89 2.96 -29.83
C GLU A 55 -1.38 1.53 -29.52
N GLU A 56 -0.70 0.53 -30.08
CA GLU A 56 -1.03 -0.88 -29.89
C GLU A 56 -0.52 -1.44 -28.57
N GLY A 57 0.07 -0.63 -27.68
CA GLY A 57 0.73 -1.11 -26.47
C GLY A 57 -0.06 -0.97 -25.17
N LEU A 58 -1.32 -0.48 -25.22
CA LEU A 58 -2.16 -0.24 -24.03
C LEU A 58 -2.22 -1.44 -23.09
N GLN A 59 -2.16 -1.19 -21.78
CA GLN A 59 -2.30 -2.19 -20.72
C GLN A 59 -3.37 -1.76 -19.72
N LEU A 60 -4.04 -2.73 -19.09
CA LEU A 60 -5.12 -2.48 -18.14
C LEU A 60 -4.71 -2.97 -16.75
N VAL A 61 -4.58 -2.03 -15.82
CA VAL A 61 -4.21 -2.34 -14.45
C VAL A 61 -5.42 -2.10 -13.55
N TYR A 62 -5.87 -3.13 -12.85
CA TYR A 62 -6.95 -2.99 -11.88
C TYR A 62 -6.52 -2.07 -10.73
N GLY A 63 -7.39 -1.13 -10.36
CA GLY A 63 -7.15 -0.17 -9.30
C GLY A 63 -8.39 0.04 -8.44
N PHE A 64 -8.17 0.26 -7.15
CA PHE A 64 -9.20 0.69 -6.20
C PHE A 64 -8.67 1.88 -5.41
N ALA A 65 -9.35 3.02 -5.51
CA ALA A 65 -9.03 4.19 -4.72
C ALA A 65 -10.32 4.96 -4.41
N GLU A 66 -10.38 5.51 -3.19
CA GLU A 66 -11.49 6.36 -2.73
C GLU A 66 -12.89 5.76 -2.87
N GLY A 67 -13.00 4.43 -2.73
CA GLY A 67 -14.28 3.72 -2.80
C GLY A 67 -14.69 3.29 -4.21
N GLU A 68 -13.90 3.62 -5.23
CA GLU A 68 -14.20 3.30 -6.63
C GLU A 68 -13.17 2.32 -7.21
N ALA A 69 -13.68 1.18 -7.67
CA ALA A 69 -12.95 0.16 -8.42
C ALA A 69 -13.00 0.44 -9.93
N GLY A 70 -11.93 0.10 -10.63
CA GLY A 70 -11.89 0.18 -12.09
C GLY A 70 -10.54 -0.17 -12.67
N TRP A 71 -10.36 0.24 -13.92
CA TRP A 71 -9.23 -0.14 -14.75
C TRP A 71 -8.46 1.08 -15.19
N ARG A 72 -7.22 1.19 -14.71
CA ARG A 72 -6.25 2.19 -15.13
C ARG A 72 -5.72 1.82 -16.50
N VAL A 73 -5.64 2.78 -17.41
CA VAL A 73 -5.14 2.60 -18.77
C VAL A 73 -3.70 3.08 -18.82
N PHE A 74 -2.79 2.12 -18.91
CA PHE A 74 -1.36 2.35 -19.06
C PHE A 74 -1.01 2.40 -20.54
N ALA A 75 -0.66 3.59 -21.02
CA ALA A 75 -0.34 3.88 -22.40
C ALA A 75 1.19 4.01 -22.57
N PRO A 76 1.84 3.13 -23.35
CA PRO A 76 3.27 3.25 -23.59
C PRO A 76 3.60 4.35 -24.62
N VAL A 77 4.68 5.07 -24.34
CA VAL A 77 5.29 6.04 -25.24
C VAL A 77 6.79 5.75 -25.38
N ARG A 78 7.35 6.06 -26.54
CA ARG A 78 8.78 6.04 -26.82
C ARG A 78 9.38 7.39 -26.46
N TYR A 79 10.19 7.47 -25.42
CA TYR A 79 10.96 8.66 -25.03
C TYR A 79 12.45 8.41 -25.34
N GLY A 80 12.93 8.99 -26.44
CA GLY A 80 14.24 8.62 -27.00
C GLY A 80 14.29 7.14 -27.38
N GLU A 81 15.20 6.39 -26.76
CA GLU A 81 15.33 4.92 -26.94
C GLU A 81 14.55 4.12 -25.88
N THR A 82 13.94 4.79 -24.90
CA THR A 82 13.28 4.15 -23.76
C THR A 82 11.77 4.11 -23.94
N ASN A 83 11.14 2.95 -23.71
CA ASN A 83 9.68 2.91 -23.59
C ASN A 83 9.28 3.27 -22.15
N VAL A 84 8.33 4.18 -22.00
CA VAL A 84 7.79 4.60 -20.69
C VAL A 84 6.29 4.40 -20.72
N PHE A 85 5.73 3.75 -19.70
CA PHE A 85 4.28 3.69 -19.56
C PHE A 85 3.76 4.97 -18.89
N VAL A 86 2.62 5.45 -19.35
CA VAL A 86 1.89 6.57 -18.76
C VAL A 86 0.55 6.07 -18.26
N ASP A 87 0.28 6.23 -16.97
CA ASP A 87 -1.05 6.01 -16.39
C ASP A 87 -1.92 7.22 -16.72
N ALA A 88 -2.75 7.07 -17.76
CA ALA A 88 -3.30 8.20 -18.50
C ALA A 88 -4.83 8.26 -18.54
N ASP A 89 -5.51 7.20 -18.11
CA ASP A 89 -6.97 7.17 -18.05
C ASP A 89 -7.45 6.16 -17.00
N PHE A 90 -8.72 6.27 -16.61
CA PHE A 90 -9.37 5.37 -15.68
C PHE A 90 -10.81 5.06 -16.09
N ILE A 91 -11.13 3.76 -16.19
CA ILE A 91 -12.45 3.25 -16.58
C ILE A 91 -13.10 2.63 -15.35
N PRO A 92 -14.11 3.27 -14.74
CA PRO A 92 -14.81 2.71 -13.58
C PRO A 92 -15.54 1.41 -13.92
N GLY A 93 -15.50 0.45 -13.00
CA GLY A 93 -16.31 -0.76 -13.09
C GLY A 93 -15.57 -2.04 -12.70
N PRO A 94 -16.33 -3.10 -12.39
CA PRO A 94 -15.74 -4.36 -11.91
C PRO A 94 -15.13 -5.22 -13.01
N ASN A 95 -15.57 -5.03 -14.26
CA ASN A 95 -15.17 -5.89 -15.39
C ASN A 95 -14.11 -5.20 -16.25
N PRO A 96 -13.09 -5.92 -16.70
CA PRO A 96 -12.08 -5.36 -17.59
C PRO A 96 -12.72 -4.93 -18.92
N PRO A 97 -12.40 -3.73 -19.44
CA PRO A 97 -12.77 -3.37 -20.80
C PRO A 97 -12.00 -4.22 -21.82
N ASP A 98 -12.55 -4.40 -23.03
CA ASP A 98 -11.80 -5.01 -24.12
C ASP A 98 -10.77 -4.02 -24.68
N TRP A 99 -9.49 -4.29 -24.40
CA TRP A 99 -8.38 -3.43 -24.82
C TRP A 99 -8.34 -3.18 -26.33
N ARG A 100 -8.89 -4.09 -27.15
CA ARG A 100 -8.94 -3.97 -28.62
C ARG A 100 -9.89 -2.86 -29.09
N THR A 101 -10.82 -2.47 -28.25
CA THR A 101 -11.82 -1.43 -28.56
C THR A 101 -11.47 -0.07 -27.95
N LEU A 102 -10.47 -0.03 -27.04
CA LEU A 102 -10.05 1.20 -26.40
C LEU A 102 -9.30 2.10 -27.38
N ARG A 103 -9.58 3.39 -27.29
CA ARG A 103 -8.80 4.40 -28.00
C ARG A 103 -7.59 4.75 -27.18
N PHE A 104 -6.46 5.00 -27.85
CA PHE A 104 -5.30 5.57 -27.19
C PHE A 104 -5.66 6.94 -26.58
N PRO A 105 -5.26 7.22 -25.31
CA PRO A 105 -5.64 8.46 -24.62
C PRO A 105 -5.31 9.70 -25.44
N ALA A 106 -6.31 10.56 -25.66
CA ALA A 106 -6.17 11.74 -26.51
C ALA A 106 -5.13 12.75 -25.96
N SER A 107 -4.97 12.80 -24.63
CA SER A 107 -3.95 13.59 -23.94
C SER A 107 -2.53 13.27 -24.40
N LEU A 108 -2.30 12.04 -24.90
CA LEU A 108 -1.00 11.55 -25.35
C LEU A 108 -0.86 11.52 -26.88
N ARG A 109 -1.82 12.08 -27.62
CA ARG A 109 -1.76 12.15 -29.10
C ARG A 109 -1.34 13.51 -29.62
N ILE A 110 -1.31 14.50 -28.73
CA ILE A 110 -0.91 15.87 -29.03
C ILE A 110 0.60 15.92 -28.79
N ASP A 111 1.36 16.58 -29.67
CA ASP A 111 2.81 16.86 -29.48
C ASP A 111 3.08 17.82 -28.30
N ALA A 112 2.25 17.77 -27.25
CA ALA A 112 2.41 18.46 -26.00
C ALA A 112 3.24 17.60 -25.05
N PRO A 113 4.13 18.19 -24.23
CA PRO A 113 4.86 17.47 -23.21
C PRO A 113 3.94 16.71 -22.24
N ILE A 114 4.40 15.55 -21.77
CA ILE A 114 3.74 14.80 -20.71
C ILE A 114 4.36 15.24 -19.40
N SER A 115 3.59 15.86 -18.51
CA SER A 115 4.03 16.24 -17.17
C SER A 115 3.21 15.49 -16.13
N GLY A 116 3.88 14.85 -15.19
CA GLY A 116 3.22 14.07 -14.15
C GLY A 116 4.21 13.52 -13.13
N VAL A 117 3.72 12.58 -12.33
CA VAL A 117 4.48 11.97 -11.24
C VAL A 117 5.18 10.71 -11.73
N SER A 118 6.50 10.65 -11.60
CA SER A 118 7.28 9.43 -11.83
C SER A 118 7.15 8.49 -10.63
N ILE A 119 6.67 7.28 -10.90
CA ILE A 119 6.41 6.26 -9.88
C ILE A 119 7.15 4.97 -10.24
N ARG A 120 7.99 4.51 -9.32
CA ARG A 120 8.55 3.15 -9.35
C ARG A 120 7.55 2.21 -8.67
N PRO A 121 6.97 1.24 -9.39
CA PRO A 121 6.05 0.30 -8.77
C PRO A 121 6.82 -0.66 -7.85
N GLU A 122 6.16 -1.10 -6.78
CA GLU A 122 6.65 -2.23 -6.00
C GLU A 122 6.48 -3.53 -6.80
N PRO A 123 7.39 -4.50 -6.65
CA PRO A 123 7.26 -5.81 -7.28
C PRO A 123 5.94 -6.50 -6.91
N PRO A 124 5.28 -7.20 -7.86
CA PRO A 124 4.10 -8.00 -7.55
C PRO A 124 4.35 -9.01 -6.42
N SER A 125 3.43 -9.07 -5.46
CA SER A 125 3.49 -10.08 -4.39
C SER A 125 3.04 -11.46 -4.88
N SER A 126 3.50 -12.52 -4.22
CA SER A 126 3.11 -13.90 -4.56
C SER A 126 1.64 -14.24 -4.28
N ILE A 127 0.91 -13.35 -3.60
CA ILE A 127 -0.52 -13.49 -3.29
C ILE A 127 -1.41 -12.65 -4.22
N ALA A 128 -0.82 -11.81 -5.07
CA ALA A 128 -1.58 -11.07 -6.06
C ALA A 128 -2.24 -12.04 -7.05
N PRO A 129 -3.47 -11.76 -7.52
CA PRO A 129 -4.07 -12.56 -8.58
C PRO A 129 -3.14 -12.63 -9.80
N PRO A 130 -3.06 -13.79 -10.48
CA PRO A 130 -2.24 -13.91 -11.68
C PRO A 130 -2.74 -12.94 -12.77
N PRO A 131 -1.85 -12.32 -13.56
CA PRO A 131 -2.24 -11.49 -14.68
C PRO A 131 -2.77 -12.35 -15.85
N ASP A 132 -3.46 -11.70 -16.79
CA ASP A 132 -3.74 -12.23 -18.11
C ASP A 132 -3.02 -11.35 -19.16
N PRO A 133 -1.80 -11.73 -19.58
CA PRO A 133 -1.05 -10.94 -20.55
C PRO A 133 -1.65 -10.92 -21.96
N VAL A 134 -2.51 -11.89 -22.32
CA VAL A 134 -3.14 -11.97 -23.65
C VAL A 134 -4.22 -10.91 -23.77
N ASP A 135 -5.03 -10.75 -22.72
CA ASP A 135 -6.04 -9.70 -22.62
C ASP A 135 -5.54 -8.43 -21.90
N ARG A 136 -4.23 -8.38 -21.60
CA ARG A 136 -3.52 -7.21 -21.07
C ARG A 136 -4.05 -6.74 -19.72
N ILE A 137 -4.52 -7.70 -18.92
CA ILE A 137 -5.13 -7.51 -17.61
C ILE A 137 -4.09 -7.77 -16.54
N TRP A 138 -3.93 -6.79 -15.65
CA TRP A 138 -2.95 -6.83 -14.58
C TRP A 138 -3.60 -6.47 -13.25
N TYR A 139 -3.25 -7.20 -12.19
CA TYR A 139 -3.67 -6.92 -10.81
C TYR A 139 -2.54 -6.35 -9.94
N ALA A 140 -1.35 -6.24 -10.51
CA ALA A 140 -0.18 -5.56 -9.98
C ALA A 140 0.58 -4.95 -11.16
N ILE A 141 1.30 -3.83 -10.93
CA ILE A 141 2.07 -3.18 -11.99
C ILE A 141 3.40 -3.94 -12.17
N ASP A 142 3.53 -4.66 -13.28
CA ASP A 142 4.77 -5.34 -13.70
C ASP A 142 5.21 -4.76 -15.04
N LEU A 143 5.96 -3.65 -15.01
CA LEU A 143 6.38 -2.93 -16.23
C LEU A 143 7.14 -3.82 -17.22
N PRO A 144 8.07 -4.69 -16.80
CA PRO A 144 8.70 -5.64 -17.72
C PRO A 144 7.71 -6.61 -18.37
N ALA A 145 6.76 -7.18 -17.63
CA ALA A 145 5.78 -8.11 -18.19
C ALA A 145 4.77 -7.41 -19.10
N MET A 146 4.32 -6.22 -18.71
CA MET A 146 3.49 -5.32 -19.52
C MET A 146 4.18 -4.96 -20.83
N ALA A 147 5.48 -4.65 -20.80
CA ALA A 147 6.25 -4.36 -22.00
C ALA A 147 6.30 -5.55 -22.96
N ARG A 148 6.52 -6.76 -22.45
CA ARG A 148 6.49 -7.99 -23.26
C ARG A 148 5.11 -8.23 -23.87
N ALA A 149 4.03 -8.03 -23.11
CA ALA A 149 2.66 -8.16 -23.61
C ALA A 149 2.32 -7.12 -24.70
N ALA A 150 2.95 -5.94 -24.64
CA ALA A 150 2.88 -4.90 -25.67
C ALA A 150 3.81 -5.17 -26.88
N GLY A 151 4.57 -6.26 -26.90
CA GLY A 151 5.53 -6.54 -27.97
C GLY A 151 6.77 -5.65 -27.97
N MET A 152 7.13 -5.08 -26.81
CA MET A 152 8.31 -4.23 -26.62
C MET A 152 9.47 -5.01 -26.01
N ASP A 153 10.70 -4.64 -26.36
CA ASP A 153 11.93 -5.26 -25.83
C ASP A 153 12.18 -4.93 -24.35
N GLY A 154 11.51 -3.90 -23.82
CA GLY A 154 11.59 -3.47 -22.43
C GLY A 154 10.87 -2.16 -22.20
N ALA A 155 10.81 -1.73 -20.94
CA ALA A 155 10.33 -0.43 -20.52
C ALA A 155 11.21 0.10 -19.37
N ALA A 156 11.11 1.40 -19.11
CA ALA A 156 11.68 2.01 -17.92
C ALA A 156 11.20 1.29 -16.65
N ASP A 157 12.00 1.37 -15.59
CA ASP A 157 11.67 0.82 -14.27
C ASP A 157 10.72 1.73 -13.45
N TYR A 158 10.14 2.73 -14.11
CA TYR A 158 9.13 3.64 -13.61
C TYR A 158 8.04 3.88 -14.68
N TYR A 159 6.89 4.35 -14.23
CA TYR A 159 5.83 4.90 -15.08
C TYR A 159 5.54 6.34 -14.69
N VAL A 160 4.87 7.09 -15.56
CA VAL A 160 4.43 8.47 -15.27
C VAL A 160 2.92 8.48 -15.07
N ALA A 161 2.45 8.94 -13.92
CA ALA A 161 1.04 9.17 -13.66
C ALA A 161 0.69 10.62 -13.96
N ILE A 162 -0.24 10.84 -14.88
CA ILE A 162 -0.75 12.18 -15.22
C ILE A 162 -2.19 12.32 -14.74
N ASP A 163 -2.67 13.55 -14.62
CA ASP A 163 -4.09 13.82 -14.48
C ASP A 163 -4.86 13.22 -15.66
N TYR A 164 -6.00 12.62 -15.35
CA TYR A 164 -6.91 12.09 -16.34
C TYR A 164 -7.68 13.23 -17.01
N ILE A 165 -8.28 12.97 -18.16
CA ILE A 165 -9.14 13.93 -18.85
C ILE A 165 -10.58 13.44 -18.76
N GLY A 166 -11.44 14.22 -18.11
CA GLY A 166 -12.87 13.94 -18.03
C GLY A 166 -13.57 14.08 -19.38
N GLU A 167 -14.80 13.58 -19.47
CA GLU A 167 -15.63 13.71 -20.68
C GLU A 167 -15.89 15.18 -21.08
N ASP A 168 -15.86 16.10 -20.11
CA ASP A 168 -15.99 17.54 -20.33
C ASP A 168 -14.67 18.21 -20.77
N GLY A 169 -13.61 17.43 -20.97
CA GLY A 169 -12.28 17.87 -21.37
C GLY A 169 -11.46 18.49 -20.24
N ARG A 170 -11.95 18.47 -19.00
CA ARG A 170 -11.21 19.03 -17.86
C ARG A 170 -10.28 18.00 -17.22
N PRO A 171 -9.14 18.43 -16.65
CA PRO A 171 -8.31 17.56 -15.84
C PRO A 171 -9.07 17.02 -14.63
N ILE A 172 -8.93 15.72 -14.38
CA ILE A 172 -9.36 15.02 -13.17
C ILE A 172 -8.10 14.50 -12.49
N GLU A 173 -7.95 14.82 -11.21
CA GLU A 173 -6.80 14.38 -10.42
C GLU A 173 -6.65 12.85 -10.50
N ASN A 174 -5.45 12.40 -10.87
CA ASN A 174 -5.14 10.99 -10.82
C ASN A 174 -4.87 10.55 -9.38
N ARG A 175 -5.88 9.96 -8.75
CA ARG A 175 -5.83 9.41 -7.39
C ARG A 175 -4.78 8.32 -7.16
N PHE A 176 -4.18 7.77 -8.21
CA PHE A 176 -3.08 6.82 -8.15
C PHE A 176 -1.71 7.48 -8.37
N ALA A 177 -1.65 8.78 -8.66
CA ALA A 177 -0.43 9.58 -8.76
C ALA A 177 0.16 9.89 -7.37
N ARG A 178 0.39 8.85 -6.57
CA ARG A 178 0.93 8.92 -5.20
C ARG A 178 2.23 8.13 -5.15
N ALA A 179 3.15 8.52 -4.26
CA ALA A 179 4.42 7.81 -4.08
C ALA A 179 4.14 6.32 -3.80
N GLY A 180 4.85 5.45 -4.51
CA GLY A 180 4.56 4.02 -4.56
C GLY A 180 4.52 3.37 -3.18
N GLY A 181 3.55 2.47 -3.02
CA GLY A 181 3.50 1.48 -1.95
C GLY A 181 2.45 0.43 -2.29
N ALA A 182 2.84 -0.77 -2.72
CA ALA A 182 1.94 -1.86 -3.13
C ALA A 182 1.38 -2.64 -1.94
N ASP A 183 1.11 -1.93 -0.85
CA ASP A 183 0.25 -2.46 0.19
C ASP A 183 -1.09 -1.70 0.15
N PRO A 184 -2.17 -2.37 -0.29
CA PRO A 184 -3.49 -1.78 -0.53
C PRO A 184 -4.17 -1.26 0.74
N LEU A 185 -3.58 -1.52 1.93
CA LEU A 185 -4.10 -1.01 3.19
C LEU A 185 -3.70 0.46 3.38
N PRO A 186 -4.65 1.39 3.54
CA PRO A 186 -4.31 2.76 3.88
C PRO A 186 -3.55 2.81 5.23
N PRO A 187 -2.61 3.75 5.42
CA PRO A 187 -1.76 3.84 6.62
C PRO A 187 -2.54 3.68 7.93
N GLU A 188 -3.75 4.26 7.99
CA GLU A 188 -4.62 4.30 9.17
C GLU A 188 -5.01 2.88 9.65
N ARG A 189 -5.11 1.89 8.75
CA ARG A 189 -5.41 0.51 9.14
C ARG A 189 -4.24 -0.14 9.88
N HIS A 190 -2.99 0.18 9.52
CA HIS A 190 -1.81 -0.31 10.23
C HIS A 190 -1.73 0.28 11.65
N MET A 191 -2.03 1.57 11.80
CA MET A 191 -2.17 2.20 13.12
C MET A 191 -3.23 1.50 13.96
N GLY A 192 -4.41 1.21 13.39
CA GLY A 192 -5.47 0.48 14.07
C GLY A 192 -5.06 -0.92 14.54
N TYR A 193 -4.32 -1.66 13.71
CA TYR A 193 -3.77 -2.95 14.11
C TYR A 193 -2.71 -2.83 15.21
N ALA A 194 -1.81 -1.84 15.13
CA ALA A 194 -0.81 -1.59 16.18
C ALA A 194 -1.47 -1.37 17.55
N ILE A 195 -2.50 -0.51 17.60
CA ILE A 195 -3.30 -0.24 18.80
C ILE A 195 -3.99 -1.52 19.27
N THR A 196 -4.54 -2.33 18.37
CA THR A 196 -5.18 -3.60 18.71
C THR A 196 -4.20 -4.56 19.39
N TRP A 197 -3.00 -4.75 18.81
CA TRP A 197 -1.98 -5.65 19.36
C TRP A 197 -1.49 -5.20 20.74
N TRP A 198 -1.24 -3.90 20.92
CA TRP A 198 -0.86 -3.35 22.22
C TRP A 198 -2.01 -3.41 23.24
N GLY A 199 -3.25 -3.15 22.81
CA GLY A 199 -4.45 -3.27 23.64
C GLY A 199 -4.66 -4.69 24.15
N LEU A 200 -4.47 -5.71 23.29
CA LEU A 200 -4.46 -7.11 23.70
C LEU A 200 -3.33 -7.40 24.71
N GLY A 201 -2.16 -6.79 24.55
CA GLY A 201 -1.05 -6.89 25.52
C GLY A 201 -1.41 -6.30 26.89
N VAL A 202 -2.03 -5.12 26.92
CA VAL A 202 -2.53 -4.49 28.15
C VAL A 202 -3.60 -5.36 28.81
N MET A 203 -4.53 -5.92 28.03
CA MET A 203 -5.57 -6.82 28.55
C MET A 203 -4.96 -8.10 29.13
N LEU A 204 -3.97 -8.69 28.45
CA LEU A 204 -3.23 -9.86 28.95
C LEU A 204 -2.59 -9.58 30.31
N LEU A 205 -1.93 -8.42 30.46
CA LEU A 205 -1.39 -7.99 31.74
C LEU A 205 -2.49 -7.82 32.80
N GLY A 206 -3.61 -7.19 32.44
CA GLY A 206 -4.76 -7.02 33.32
C GLY A 206 -5.30 -8.34 33.85
N VAL A 207 -5.59 -9.30 32.96
CA VAL A 207 -6.06 -10.65 33.34
C VAL A 207 -5.01 -11.38 34.18
N TYR A 208 -3.74 -11.30 33.78
CA TYR A 208 -2.63 -11.94 34.50
C TYR A 208 -2.55 -11.45 35.95
N PHE A 209 -2.57 -10.14 36.18
CA PHE A 209 -2.52 -9.59 37.54
C PHE A 209 -3.81 -9.80 38.31
N ALA A 210 -4.99 -9.63 37.68
CA ALA A 210 -6.28 -9.88 38.31
C ALA A 210 -6.40 -11.33 38.81
N TYR A 211 -5.95 -12.30 38.01
CA TYR A 211 -5.88 -13.70 38.42
C TYR A 211 -4.94 -13.91 39.62
N HIS A 212 -3.75 -13.31 39.60
CA HIS A 212 -2.82 -13.47 40.71
C HIS A 212 -3.34 -12.80 41.99
N ILE A 213 -4.07 -11.69 41.90
CA ILE A 213 -4.74 -11.06 43.04
C ILE A 213 -5.85 -11.97 43.57
N SER A 214 -6.74 -12.46 42.70
CA SER A 214 -7.86 -13.32 43.10
C SER A 214 -7.40 -14.66 43.69
N ALA A 215 -6.28 -15.19 43.21
CA ALA A 215 -5.64 -16.39 43.74
C ALA A 215 -4.81 -16.15 45.03
N GLY A 216 -4.78 -14.92 45.57
CA GLY A 216 -3.98 -14.56 46.75
C GLY A 216 -2.46 -14.62 46.54
N ARG A 217 -2.03 -14.66 45.27
CA ARG A 217 -0.63 -14.75 44.83
C ARG A 217 0.01 -13.38 44.65
N LEU A 218 -0.78 -12.33 44.49
CA LEU A 218 -0.36 -10.95 44.51
C LEU A 218 -1.16 -10.21 45.59
N THR A 219 -0.50 -9.72 46.62
CA THR A 219 -1.12 -8.86 47.64
C THR A 219 -0.42 -7.52 47.74
N VAL A 220 -1.21 -6.46 47.79
CA VAL A 220 -0.77 -5.09 48.01
C VAL A 220 -1.42 -4.62 49.32
N GLY A 221 -0.64 -4.61 50.40
CA GLY A 221 -1.13 -4.22 51.74
C GLY A 221 -0.38 -3.02 52.32
N PRO A 222 -0.99 -2.26 53.26
CA PRO A 222 -0.35 -1.12 53.90
C PRO A 222 0.93 -1.55 54.63
N ASN A 223 1.93 -0.67 54.68
CA ASN A 223 3.13 -0.92 55.45
C ASN A 223 2.83 -0.67 56.94
N ARG A 224 2.42 -1.71 57.67
CA ARG A 224 2.07 -1.62 59.11
C ARG A 224 3.22 -1.22 60.04
N ASN A 225 4.44 -1.07 59.50
CA ASN A 225 5.63 -0.67 60.25
C ASN A 225 5.84 0.86 60.31
N ALA A 226 4.95 1.67 59.74
CA ALA A 226 5.05 3.14 59.81
C ALA A 226 4.34 3.76 61.03
N GLU A 227 3.65 2.97 61.86
CA GLU A 227 2.85 3.46 63.01
C GLU A 227 3.49 3.17 64.38
N THR A 228 4.74 2.68 64.44
CA THR A 228 5.42 2.32 65.71
C THR A 228 6.84 2.89 65.86
N GLY A 229 7.16 4.00 65.17
CA GLY A 229 8.42 4.73 65.32
C GLY A 229 8.23 6.09 65.97
#